data_AF-A0A965X1L0-F1
#
_entry.id   AF-A0A965X1L0-F1
#
_cell.length_a   1.000
_cell.length_b   1.000
_cell.length_c   1.000
_cell.angle_alpha   90.00
_cell.angle_beta   90.00
_cell.angle_gamma   90.00
#
_symmetry.space_group_name_H-M   'P 1'
#
loop_
_entity.id
_entity.type
_entity.pdbx_description
1 polymer ?
#
loop_
_entity_poly.entity_id
_entity_poly.type
_entity_poly.pdbx_seq_one_letter_code
_entity_poly.pdbx_strand_id
1 'polypeptide(L)'
;PEHAAQVAKLASDALSFIGTDLAVAANETCLDQNYFGPGYEIPSDDASEAIRYLAREEGILLDPVYTGKAFAGMLAYIRKGKVPQGCTVVFWHTGGASALFADGYQELLSAS
;
A
#
# COMPACT_ATOMS: atom_id res chain seq x y z
N PRO A 1 5.14 -12.23 12.71
CA PRO A 1 5.15 -13.71 12.55
C PRO A 1 3.78 -14.27 12.19
N GLU A 2 2.73 -13.90 12.94
CA GLU A 2 1.37 -14.40 12.72
C GLU A 2 0.76 -13.93 11.39
N HIS A 3 0.82 -12.63 11.08
CA HIS A 3 0.29 -12.09 9.81
C HIS A 3 0.96 -12.68 8.56
N ALA A 4 2.27 -12.93 8.59
CA ALA A 4 2.98 -13.52 7.45
C ALA A 4 2.52 -14.96 7.19
N ALA A 5 2.28 -15.74 8.23
CA ALA A 5 1.73 -17.10 8.10
C ALA A 5 0.29 -17.07 7.55
N GLN A 6 -0.54 -16.13 7.98
CA GLN A 6 -1.90 -15.96 7.47
C GLN A 6 -1.90 -15.55 5.98
N VAL A 7 -1.06 -14.60 5.59
CA VAL A 7 -0.92 -14.17 4.18
C VAL A 7 -0.43 -15.33 3.30
N ALA A 8 0.59 -16.06 3.74
CA ALA A 8 1.10 -17.22 3.03
C ALA A 8 0.04 -18.32 2.85
N LYS A 9 -0.78 -18.55 3.88
CA LYS A 9 -1.93 -19.46 3.81
C LYS A 9 -2.94 -18.99 2.76
N LEU A 10 -3.38 -17.73 2.81
CA LEU A 10 -4.35 -17.19 1.86
C LEU A 10 -3.84 -17.24 0.41
N ALA A 11 -2.56 -16.95 0.20
CA ALA A 11 -1.93 -17.06 -1.11
C ALA A 11 -1.90 -18.51 -1.61
N SER A 12 -1.56 -19.47 -0.75
CA SER A 12 -1.57 -20.90 -1.08
C SER A 12 -2.97 -21.43 -1.36
N ASP A 13 -3.97 -21.00 -0.57
CA ASP A 13 -5.36 -21.37 -0.79
C ASP A 13 -5.87 -20.84 -2.15
N ALA A 14 -5.49 -19.60 -2.53
CA ALA A 14 -5.82 -19.03 -3.83
C ALA A 14 -5.15 -19.78 -5.00
N LEU A 15 -3.88 -20.17 -4.84
CA LEU A 15 -3.14 -20.99 -5.81
C LEU A 15 -3.76 -22.38 -5.99
N SER A 16 -4.20 -23.00 -4.90
CA SER A 16 -4.92 -24.28 -4.93
C SER A 16 -6.27 -24.14 -5.62
N PHE A 17 -7.01 -23.06 -5.35
CA PHE A 17 -8.31 -22.79 -5.97
C PHE A 17 -8.23 -22.69 -7.50
N ILE A 18 -7.15 -22.14 -8.05
CA ILE A 18 -6.92 -22.07 -9.50
C ILE A 18 -6.27 -23.34 -10.08
N GLY A 19 -6.11 -24.40 -9.29
CA GLY A 19 -5.67 -25.73 -9.74
C GLY A 19 -4.16 -25.90 -9.83
N THR A 20 -3.37 -25.15 -9.05
CA THR A 20 -1.90 -25.33 -9.00
C THR A 20 -1.47 -26.09 -7.74
N ASP A 21 -0.35 -26.79 -7.83
CA ASP A 21 0.31 -27.48 -6.69
C ASP A 21 1.33 -26.58 -5.98
N LEU A 22 1.34 -25.28 -6.30
CA LEU A 22 2.25 -24.31 -5.69
C LEU A 22 1.74 -23.92 -4.29
N ALA A 23 2.69 -23.69 -3.38
CA ALA A 23 2.42 -23.14 -2.06
C ALA A 23 3.41 -22.00 -1.77
N VAL A 24 2.96 -21.03 -0.97
CA VAL A 24 3.77 -19.90 -0.53
C VAL A 24 4.14 -20.14 0.93
N ALA A 25 5.43 -20.08 1.24
CA ALA A 25 5.94 -20.12 2.61
C ALA A 25 5.93 -18.72 3.24
N ALA A 26 5.81 -18.66 4.57
CA ALA A 26 5.73 -17.39 5.29
C ALA A 26 6.98 -16.49 5.07
N ASN A 27 8.16 -17.08 4.91
CA ASN A 27 9.41 -16.38 4.64
C ASN A 27 9.56 -15.92 3.18
N GLU A 28 8.67 -16.35 2.28
CA GLU A 28 8.60 -15.86 0.89
C GLU A 28 7.69 -14.62 0.77
N THR A 29 6.99 -14.26 1.86
CA THR A 29 6.18 -13.04 1.93
C THR A 29 6.98 -11.87 2.48
N CYS A 30 6.79 -10.69 1.90
CA CYS A 30 7.35 -9.45 2.42
C CYS A 30 6.23 -8.58 2.98
N LEU A 31 6.12 -8.49 4.31
CA LEU A 31 5.21 -7.60 5.00
C LEU A 31 6.01 -6.53 5.76
N ASP A 32 6.03 -5.31 5.24
CA ASP A 32 6.62 -4.17 5.95
C ASP A 32 5.53 -3.39 6.69
N GLN A 33 5.54 -3.51 8.03
CA GLN A 33 4.57 -2.87 8.90
C GLN A 33 5.00 -1.44 9.29
N ASN A 34 6.08 -0.89 8.75
CA ASN A 34 6.51 0.46 9.15
C ASN A 34 5.71 1.60 8.52
N TYR A 35 4.77 1.31 7.60
CA TYR A 35 4.05 2.32 6.82
C TYR A 35 2.53 2.36 7.03
N PHE A 36 1.98 1.60 8.00
CA PHE A 36 0.55 1.72 8.34
C PHE A 36 0.22 2.98 9.17
N GLY A 37 1.27 3.70 9.61
CA GLY A 37 1.16 4.96 10.33
C GLY A 37 0.56 4.77 11.74
N PRO A 38 -0.24 5.73 12.23
CA PRO A 38 -0.79 5.70 13.59
C PRO A 38 -1.82 4.60 13.84
N GLY A 39 -2.36 3.97 12.79
CA GLY A 39 -3.33 2.88 12.92
C GLY A 39 -4.28 2.79 11.74
N TYR A 40 -5.19 1.82 11.80
CA TYR A 40 -6.25 1.63 10.81
C TYR A 40 -7.21 2.83 10.80
N GLU A 41 -7.60 3.31 9.61
CA GLU A 41 -8.46 4.50 9.40
C GLU A 41 -7.95 5.82 10.00
N ILE A 42 -6.76 5.86 10.59
CA ILE A 42 -6.15 7.10 11.06
C ILE A 42 -5.24 7.63 9.93
N PRO A 43 -5.44 8.88 9.45
CA PRO A 43 -4.56 9.52 8.48
C PRO A 43 -3.10 9.53 8.95
N SER A 44 -2.17 9.45 8.01
CA SER A 44 -0.75 9.75 8.26
C SER A 44 -0.27 10.86 7.34
N ASP A 45 0.69 11.66 7.83
CA ASP A 45 1.27 12.75 7.05
C ASP A 45 1.93 12.22 5.77
N ASP A 46 2.70 11.13 5.89
CA ASP A 46 3.36 10.47 4.76
C ASP A 46 2.35 10.00 3.69
N ALA A 47 1.22 9.41 4.10
CA ALA A 47 0.18 8.99 3.16
C ALA A 47 -0.50 10.20 2.51
N SER A 48 -0.71 11.27 3.27
CA SER A 48 -1.32 12.52 2.80
C SER A 48 -0.42 13.22 1.77
N GLU A 49 0.88 13.28 2.01
CA GLU A 49 1.87 13.75 1.04
C GLU A 49 1.85 12.89 -0.22
N ALA A 50 1.86 11.56 -0.07
CA ALA A 50 1.83 10.61 -1.19
C ALA A 50 0.57 10.75 -2.06
N ILE A 51 -0.60 10.91 -1.45
CA ILE A 51 -1.88 11.16 -2.14
C ILE A 51 -1.78 12.44 -2.96
N ARG A 52 -1.34 13.55 -2.35
CA ARG A 52 -1.22 14.84 -3.04
C ARG A 52 -0.19 14.79 -4.16
N TYR A 53 0.95 14.15 -3.91
CA TYR A 53 2.03 13.99 -4.88
C TYR A 53 1.54 13.26 -6.13
N LEU A 54 0.98 12.05 -5.98
CA LEU A 54 0.54 11.27 -7.13
C LEU A 54 -0.63 11.93 -7.87
N ALA A 55 -1.54 12.58 -7.15
CA ALA A 55 -2.63 13.33 -7.75
C ALA A 55 -2.12 14.54 -8.58
N ARG A 56 -1.10 15.26 -8.09
CA ARG A 56 -0.52 16.43 -8.78
C ARG A 56 0.32 16.04 -9.99
N GLU A 57 1.12 14.98 -9.89
CA GLU A 57 2.03 14.57 -10.96
C GLU A 57 1.31 13.76 -12.05
N GLU A 58 0.42 12.84 -11.68
CA GLU A 58 -0.13 11.83 -12.60
C GLU A 58 -1.67 11.87 -12.69
N GLY A 59 -2.35 12.69 -11.89
CA GLY A 59 -3.83 12.74 -11.86
C GLY A 59 -4.48 11.47 -11.30
N ILE A 60 -3.73 10.62 -10.58
CA ILE A 60 -4.23 9.38 -10.00
C ILE A 60 -4.55 9.60 -8.51
N LEU A 61 -5.78 9.26 -8.10
CA LEU A 61 -6.27 9.45 -6.74
C LEU A 61 -6.12 8.20 -5.89
N LEU A 62 -5.32 8.31 -4.83
CA LEU A 62 -5.18 7.30 -3.77
C LEU A 62 -6.13 7.63 -2.60
N ASP A 63 -6.43 6.62 -1.79
CA ASP A 63 -7.24 6.75 -0.58
C ASP A 63 -6.39 6.92 0.69
N PRO A 64 -6.94 7.51 1.77
CA PRO A 64 -6.20 7.76 3.00
C PRO A 64 -6.04 6.52 3.90
N VAL A 65 -6.78 5.44 3.65
CA VAL A 65 -6.79 4.25 4.51
C VAL A 65 -5.79 3.20 4.03
N TYR A 66 -5.71 2.95 2.72
CA TYR A 66 -4.94 1.83 2.17
C TYR A 66 -3.83 2.26 1.19
N THR A 67 -4.22 2.69 0.00
CA THR A 67 -3.35 2.95 -1.15
C THR A 67 -2.43 4.14 -0.93
N GLY A 68 -2.86 5.18 -0.20
CA GLY A 68 -1.98 6.28 0.21
C GLY A 68 -0.81 5.80 1.08
N LYS A 69 -1.08 4.92 2.05
CA LYS A 69 -0.06 4.33 2.93
C LYS A 69 0.87 3.38 2.18
N ALA A 70 0.32 2.54 1.31
CA ALA A 70 1.11 1.64 0.47
C ALA A 70 2.03 2.42 -0.49
N PHE A 71 1.52 3.49 -1.11
CA PHE A 71 2.31 4.32 -2.02
C PHE A 71 3.39 5.11 -1.29
N ALA A 72 3.09 5.66 -0.11
CA ALA A 72 4.09 6.29 0.75
C ALA A 72 5.22 5.31 1.11
N GLY A 73 4.89 4.07 1.46
CA GLY A 73 5.87 3.01 1.69
C GLY A 73 6.73 2.69 0.46
N MET A 74 6.12 2.61 -0.72
CA MET A 74 6.84 2.42 -1.98
C MET A 74 7.82 3.57 -2.28
N LEU A 75 7.38 4.83 -2.13
CA LEU A 75 8.25 6.00 -2.29
C LEU A 75 9.42 5.96 -1.30
N ALA A 76 9.16 5.61 -0.04
CA ALA A 76 10.20 5.45 0.97
C ALA A 76 11.20 4.35 0.61
N TYR A 77 10.74 3.23 0.03
CA TYR A 77 11.61 2.16 -0.46
C TYR A 77 12.55 2.63 -1.56
N ILE A 78 12.01 3.36 -2.54
CA ILE A 78 12.78 3.92 -3.66
C ILE A 78 13.78 4.95 -3.13
N ARG A 79 13.33 5.92 -2.30
CA ARG A 79 14.18 6.97 -1.72
C ARG A 79 15.31 6.42 -0.86
N LYS A 80 15.09 5.31 -0.14
CA LYS A 80 16.09 4.63 0.69
C LYS A 80 16.99 3.64 -0.08
N GLY A 81 16.79 3.48 -1.39
CA GLY A 81 17.55 2.53 -2.22
C GLY A 81 17.26 1.06 -1.91
N LYS A 82 16.14 0.74 -1.24
CA LYS A 82 15.70 -0.66 -1.03
C LYS A 82 15.27 -1.29 -2.36
N VAL A 83 14.78 -0.49 -3.29
CA VAL A 83 14.62 -0.86 -4.69
C VAL A 83 15.88 -0.39 -5.44
N PRO A 84 16.63 -1.28 -6.10
CA PRO A 84 17.82 -0.90 -6.84
C PRO A 84 17.50 0.10 -7.97
N GLN A 85 18.43 1.01 -8.23
CA GLN A 85 18.31 1.97 -9.33
C GLN A 85 18.18 1.23 -10.67
N GLY A 86 17.24 1.68 -11.52
CA GLY A 86 16.95 1.07 -12.82
C GLY A 86 15.94 -0.07 -12.79
N CYS A 87 15.48 -0.50 -11.61
CA CYS A 87 14.37 -1.46 -11.52
C CYS A 87 13.05 -0.83 -11.97
N THR A 88 12.21 -1.64 -12.64
CA THR A 88 10.80 -1.30 -12.87
C THR A 88 9.98 -1.73 -11.66
N VAL A 89 9.17 -0.83 -11.12
CA VAL A 89 8.26 -1.11 -10.00
C VAL A 89 6.83 -1.05 -10.49
N VAL A 90 6.05 -2.09 -10.17
CA VAL A 90 4.60 -2.13 -10.44
C VAL A 90 3.87 -1.86 -9.14
N PHE A 91 3.14 -0.74 -9.09
CA PHE A 91 2.26 -0.43 -7.97
C PHE A 91 0.84 -0.97 -8.25
N TRP A 92 0.32 -1.81 -7.35
CA TRP A 92 -1.06 -2.27 -7.44
C TRP A 92 -1.98 -1.26 -6.77
N HIS A 93 -2.61 -0.41 -7.57
CA HIS A 93 -3.65 0.51 -7.12
C HIS A 93 -4.96 -0.24 -6.84
N THR A 94 -5.20 -0.66 -5.60
CA THR A 94 -6.38 -1.47 -5.22
C THR A 94 -7.69 -0.69 -5.12
N GLY A 95 -7.67 0.64 -5.28
CA GLY A 95 -8.89 1.48 -5.31
C GLY A 95 -9.04 2.33 -4.05
N GLY A 96 -10.28 2.53 -3.60
CA GLY A 96 -10.59 3.24 -2.35
C GLY A 96 -10.78 4.76 -2.45
N ALA A 97 -10.50 5.37 -3.61
CA ALA A 97 -10.49 6.83 -3.78
C ALA A 97 -11.78 7.55 -3.33
N SER A 98 -12.93 6.87 -3.33
CA SER A 98 -14.19 7.43 -2.81
C SER A 98 -14.11 7.82 -1.33
N ALA A 99 -13.21 7.21 -0.55
CA ALA A 99 -13.00 7.55 0.86
C ALA A 99 -12.50 9.00 1.05
N LEU A 100 -11.90 9.62 0.03
CA LEU A 100 -11.50 11.03 0.07
C LEU A 100 -12.68 11.99 0.32
N PHE A 101 -13.90 11.57 -0.01
CA PHE A 101 -15.11 12.38 0.15
C PHE A 101 -15.85 12.12 1.46
N ALA A 102 -15.40 11.15 2.26
CA ALA A 102 -16.01 10.85 3.55
C ALA A 102 -15.63 11.89 4.61
N ASP A 103 -16.51 12.06 5.60
CA ASP A 103 -16.29 12.96 6.72
C ASP A 103 -15.01 12.56 7.48
N GLY A 104 -14.19 13.56 7.80
CA GLY A 104 -12.89 13.37 8.47
C GLY A 104 -11.67 13.30 7.55
N TYR A 105 -11.84 13.09 6.24
CA TYR A 105 -10.72 13.08 5.27
C TYR A 105 -10.65 14.30 4.36
N GLN A 106 -11.67 15.16 4.39
CA GLN A 106 -11.76 16.34 3.51
C GLN A 106 -10.62 17.35 3.74
N GLU A 107 -10.13 17.48 4.97
CA GLU A 107 -8.99 18.35 5.30
C GLU A 107 -7.67 17.89 4.64
N LEU A 108 -7.58 16.62 4.25
CA LEU A 108 -6.41 16.11 3.53
C LEU A 108 -6.30 16.74 2.14
N LEU A 109 -7.43 17.13 1.54
CA LEU A 109 -7.51 17.72 0.21
C LEU A 109 -7.29 19.24 0.21
N SER A 110 -7.39 19.90 1.36
CA SER A 110 -7.40 21.37 1.46
C SER A 110 -6.04 22.01 1.75
N ALA A 111 -5.02 21.24 2.12
CA ALA A 111 -3.69 21.77 2.38
C ALA A 111 -2.92 22.05 1.08
N SER A 112 -2.60 23.34 0.87
CA SER A 112 -1.79 23.85 -0.25
C SER A 112 -0.32 23.53 -0.06
#